data_AF-A0AAV9L2J1-F1
#
_entry.id   AF-A0AAV9L2J1-F1
#
_cell.length_a   1.000
_cell.length_b   1.000
_cell.length_c   1.000
_cell.angle_alpha   90.00
_cell.angle_beta   90.00
_cell.angle_gamma   90.00
#
_symmetry.space_group_name_H-M   'P 1'
#
loop_
_entity.id
_entity.type
_entity.pdbx_description
1 polymer ?
#
loop_
_entity_poly.entity_id
_entity_poly.type
_entity_poly.pdbx_seq_one_letter_code
_entity_poly.pdbx_strand_id
1 'polypeptide(L)'
;MHTVQELVDSCTIIIWIASALQAAVNFGQYPYGGYLVNRPPLSRKFMPEAGSAEYEDLKTNPDKVFLKTIVPQLQILLGISVLEILSRHASDEVYLGQRDTPEWTKVQEPLLAFERFGKKREEEVEGKNVGDK
;
A
#
# COMPACT_ATOMS: atom_id res chain seq x y z
N MET A 1 -0.05 11.13 29.19
CA MET A 1 -0.25 9.69 29.45
C MET A 1 -0.48 9.51 30.94
N HIS A 2 -1.74 9.71 31.34
CA HIS A 2 -2.18 9.80 32.74
C HIS A 2 -3.11 8.65 33.16
N THR A 3 -3.63 7.87 32.21
CA THR A 3 -4.47 6.70 32.46
C THR A 3 -3.96 5.46 31.71
N VAL A 4 -4.36 4.26 32.16
CA VAL A 4 -4.06 3.01 31.45
C VAL A 4 -4.71 3.02 30.06
N GLN A 5 -5.91 3.59 29.92
CA GLN A 5 -6.60 3.68 28.64
C GLN A 5 -5.80 4.53 27.64
N GLU A 6 -5.28 5.69 28.06
CA GLU A 6 -4.44 6.53 27.19
C GLU A 6 -3.19 5.78 26.69
N LEU A 7 -2.59 4.94 27.54
CA LEU A 7 -1.45 4.10 27.15
C LEU A 7 -1.86 3.03 26.14
N VAL A 8 -2.97 2.35 26.38
CA VAL A 8 -3.51 1.32 25.46
C VAL A 8 -3.82 1.93 24.10
N ASP A 9 -4.51 3.06 24.06
CA ASP A 9 -4.88 3.74 22.81
C ASP A 9 -3.64 4.20 22.05
N SER A 10 -2.69 4.83 22.76
CA SER A 10 -1.45 5.32 22.14
C SER A 10 -0.64 4.17 21.54
N CYS A 11 -0.43 3.08 22.28
CA CYS A 11 0.28 1.90 21.79
C CYS A 11 -0.45 1.25 20.61
N THR A 12 -1.78 1.13 20.70
CA THR A 12 -2.59 0.53 19.63
C THR A 12 -2.49 1.33 18.34
N ILE A 13 -2.56 2.66 18.42
CA ILE A 13 -2.42 3.55 17.26
C ILE A 13 -1.02 3.42 16.65
N ILE A 14 0.03 3.41 17.46
CA ILE A 14 1.40 3.24 16.97
C ILE A 14 1.56 1.90 16.23
N ILE A 15 1.09 0.81 16.84
CA ILE A 15 1.16 -0.52 16.24
C ILE A 15 0.34 -0.57 14.94
N TRP A 16 -0.88 -0.01 14.93
CA TRP A 16 -1.74 0.05 13.75
C TRP A 16 -1.09 0.81 12.58
N ILE A 17 -0.55 2.01 12.85
CA ILE A 17 0.09 2.84 11.83
C ILE A 17 1.30 2.12 11.24
N ALA A 18 2.16 1.55 12.10
CA ALA A 18 3.39 0.90 11.69
C ALA A 18 3.19 -0.47 11.00
N SER A 19 2.00 -1.06 11.11
CA SER A 19 1.69 -2.36 10.52
C SER A 19 0.61 -2.25 9.45
N ALA A 20 -0.66 -2.46 9.82
CA ALA A 20 -1.75 -2.63 8.88
C ALA A 20 -2.01 -1.38 8.01
N LEU A 21 -1.92 -0.16 8.57
CA LEU A 21 -2.10 1.05 7.76
C LEU A 21 -1.01 1.19 6.71
N GLN A 22 0.26 1.06 7.12
CA GLN A 22 1.39 1.10 6.19
C GLN A 22 1.24 0.04 5.12
N ALA A 23 0.93 -1.20 5.50
CA ALA A 23 0.80 -2.31 4.56
C ALA A 23 -0.30 -2.07 3.52
N ALA A 24 -1.46 -1.56 3.96
CA ALA A 24 -2.61 -1.27 3.11
C ALA A 24 -2.32 -0.19 2.05
N VAL A 25 -1.50 0.82 2.37
CA VAL A 25 -1.15 1.90 1.43
C VAL A 25 0.14 1.64 0.65
N ASN A 26 0.97 0.70 1.10
CA ASN A 26 2.29 0.45 0.53
C ASN A 26 2.30 -0.70 -0.48
N PHE A 27 1.89 -1.91 -0.10
CA PHE A 27 2.13 -3.10 -0.92
C PHE A 27 1.20 -3.22 -2.13
N GLY A 28 0.14 -2.40 -2.19
CA GLY A 28 -0.70 -2.23 -3.37
C GLY A 28 -0.15 -1.27 -4.43
N GLN A 29 0.96 -0.59 -4.18
CA GLN A 29 1.48 0.44 -5.09
C GLN A 29 1.79 -0.08 -6.49
N TYR A 30 2.58 -1.15 -6.61
CA TYR A 30 2.88 -1.75 -7.91
C TYR A 30 1.71 -2.58 -8.47
N PRO A 31 0.99 -3.40 -7.69
CA PRO A 31 -0.18 -4.12 -8.20
C PRO A 31 -1.22 -3.23 -8.89
N TYR A 32 -1.49 -2.03 -8.35
CA TYR A 32 -2.43 -1.09 -8.96
C TYR A 32 -1.78 -0.03 -9.87
N GLY A 33 -0.54 0.38 -9.57
CA GLY A 33 0.16 1.49 -10.24
C GLY A 33 1.24 1.07 -11.23
N GLY A 34 1.58 -0.22 -11.33
CA GLY A 34 2.55 -0.75 -12.28
C GLY A 34 2.11 -0.56 -13.74
N TYR A 35 0.81 -0.56 -13.99
CA TYR A 35 0.23 0.03 -15.20
C TYR A 35 -0.07 1.51 -14.95
N LEU A 36 0.89 2.38 -15.24
CA LEU A 36 0.84 3.77 -14.79
C LEU A 36 -0.34 4.58 -15.36
N VAL A 37 -0.91 4.17 -16.50
CA VAL A 37 -2.16 4.72 -17.05
C VAL A 37 -3.32 4.63 -16.04
N ASN A 38 -3.33 3.62 -15.16
CA ASN A 38 -4.33 3.45 -14.10
C ASN A 38 -4.15 4.43 -12.93
N ARG A 39 -2.93 4.94 -12.69
CA ARG A 39 -2.62 5.84 -11.57
C ARG A 39 -1.54 6.86 -11.93
N PRO A 40 -1.81 7.82 -12.83
CA PRO A 40 -0.82 8.82 -13.24
C PRO A 40 -0.52 9.78 -12.08
N PRO A 41 0.75 9.95 -11.65
CA PRO A 41 1.10 10.83 -10.54
C PRO A 41 1.11 12.32 -10.90
N LEU A 42 1.09 12.66 -12.19
CA LEU A 42 1.01 14.05 -12.65
C LEU A 42 0.30 14.17 -14.00
N SER A 43 -0.20 15.37 -14.28
CA SER A 43 -0.66 15.82 -15.59
C SER A 43 0.20 17.00 -16.06
N ARG A 44 0.55 17.02 -17.35
CA ARG A 44 1.39 18.03 -18.01
C ARG A 44 0.59 19.02 -18.86
N LYS A 45 -0.68 18.73 -19.12
CA LYS A 45 -1.54 19.54 -19.98
C LYS A 45 -2.90 19.77 -19.34
N PHE A 46 -3.49 20.93 -19.61
CA PHE A 46 -4.89 21.20 -19.34
C PHE A 46 -5.78 20.53 -20.39
N MET A 47 -7.09 20.57 -20.16
CA MET A 47 -8.08 20.17 -21.16
C MET A 47 -7.93 21.07 -22.40
N PRO A 48 -7.83 20.54 -23.63
CA PRO A 48 -7.75 21.36 -24.82
C PRO A 48 -9.06 22.13 -25.04
N GLU A 49 -8.94 23.38 -25.50
CA GLU A 49 -10.07 24.27 -25.79
C GLU A 49 -10.76 23.89 -27.11
N ALA A 50 -12.08 24.07 -27.18
CA ALA A 50 -12.84 23.77 -28.39
C ALA A 50 -12.33 24.59 -29.59
N GLY A 51 -12.13 23.92 -30.73
CA GLY A 51 -11.57 24.52 -31.95
C GLY A 51 -10.05 24.61 -32.00
N SER A 52 -9.33 24.21 -30.93
CA SER A 52 -7.87 24.04 -30.98
C SER A 52 -7.46 22.78 -31.75
N ALA A 53 -6.25 22.77 -32.29
CA ALA A 53 -5.69 21.58 -32.94
C ALA A 53 -5.63 20.37 -31.99
N GLU A 54 -5.33 20.62 -30.71
CA GLU A 54 -5.27 19.57 -29.68
C GLU A 54 -6.65 18.99 -29.35
N TYR A 55 -7.73 19.77 -29.51
CA TYR A 55 -9.11 19.31 -29.36
C TYR A 55 -9.54 18.41 -30.53
N GLU A 56 -9.10 18.72 -31.75
CA GLU A 56 -9.32 17.82 -32.90
C GLU A 56 -8.48 16.53 -32.79
N ASP A 57 -7.24 16.62 -32.31
CA ASP A 57 -6.40 15.46 -31.98
C ASP A 57 -7.09 14.57 -30.93
N LEU A 58 -7.76 15.16 -29.94
CA LEU A 58 -8.48 14.40 -28.91
C LEU A 58 -9.67 13.62 -29.48
N LYS A 59 -10.41 14.19 -30.44
CA LYS A 59 -11.52 13.50 -31.12
C LYS A 59 -11.06 12.31 -31.95
N THR A 60 -9.89 12.44 -32.58
CA THR A 60 -9.39 11.45 -33.54
C THR A 60 -8.49 10.39 -32.90
N ASN A 61 -7.75 10.74 -31.84
CA ASN A 61 -6.86 9.83 -31.14
C ASN A 61 -6.76 10.16 -29.64
N PRO A 62 -7.79 9.78 -28.85
CA PRO A 62 -7.85 10.11 -27.43
C PRO A 62 -6.72 9.47 -26.63
N ASP A 63 -6.28 8.25 -26.98
CA ASP A 63 -5.19 7.56 -26.29
C ASP A 63 -3.87 8.32 -26.42
N LYS A 64 -3.54 8.81 -27.62
CA LYS A 64 -2.34 9.61 -27.85
C LYS A 64 -2.39 10.93 -27.07
N VAL A 65 -3.55 11.57 -27.00
CA VAL A 65 -3.71 12.80 -26.21
C VAL A 65 -3.57 12.50 -24.73
N PHE A 66 -4.19 11.43 -24.22
CA PHE A 66 -4.05 10.98 -22.85
C PHE A 66 -2.59 10.73 -22.47
N LEU A 67 -1.84 9.97 -23.28
CA LEU A 67 -0.41 9.71 -23.06
C LEU A 67 0.46 10.98 -23.15
N LYS A 68 0.09 11.95 -23.98
CA LYS A 68 0.74 13.28 -24.01
C LYS A 68 0.41 14.13 -22.78
N THR A 69 -0.74 13.91 -22.16
CA THR A 69 -1.20 14.64 -20.98
C THR A 69 -0.57 14.09 -19.70
N ILE A 70 -0.50 12.77 -19.54
CA ILE A 70 0.12 12.16 -18.33
C ILE A 70 1.65 12.18 -18.40
N VAL A 71 2.28 11.50 -17.44
CA VAL A 71 3.73 11.41 -17.22
C VAL A 71 4.52 11.02 -18.49
N PRO A 72 5.69 11.63 -18.77
CA PRO A 72 6.57 11.22 -19.86
C PRO A 72 7.12 9.81 -19.68
N GLN A 73 7.34 9.10 -20.80
CA GLN A 73 7.76 7.68 -20.81
C GLN A 73 8.99 7.36 -19.95
N LEU A 74 10.03 8.20 -19.95
CA LEU A 74 11.23 7.95 -19.13
C LEU A 74 10.92 8.02 -17.62
N GLN A 75 10.07 8.97 -17.21
CA GLN A 75 9.64 9.09 -15.82
C GLN A 75 8.68 7.96 -15.45
N ILE A 76 7.89 7.44 -16.39
CA ILE A 76 7.08 6.24 -16.18
C ILE A 76 7.98 5.06 -15.83
N LEU A 77 9.03 4.83 -16.62
CA LEU A 77 9.96 3.72 -16.39
C LEU A 77 10.59 3.81 -15.00
N LEU A 78 11.09 4.99 -14.62
CA LEU A 78 11.64 5.21 -13.28
C LEU A 78 10.60 5.00 -12.18
N GLY A 79 9.38 5.54 -12.38
CA GLY A 79 8.29 5.42 -11.44
C GLY A 79 7.90 3.97 -11.17
N ILE A 80 7.64 3.18 -12.22
CA ILE A 80 7.25 1.78 -12.06
C ILE A 80 8.36 0.95 -11.39
N SER A 81 9.64 1.22 -11.69
CA SER A 81 10.76 0.53 -11.04
C SER A 81 10.82 0.83 -9.54
N VAL A 82 10.57 2.08 -9.13
CA VAL A 82 10.51 2.44 -7.71
C VAL A 82 9.31 1.78 -7.03
N LEU A 83 8.14 1.83 -7.66
CA LEU A 83 6.94 1.17 -7.11
C LEU A 83 7.15 -0.34 -6.94
N GLU A 84 7.82 -0.99 -7.89
CA GLU A 84 8.13 -2.42 -7.83
C GLU A 84 8.96 -2.75 -6.59
N ILE A 85 10.05 -2.00 -6.36
CA ILE A 85 10.91 -2.20 -5.19
C ILE A 85 10.12 -2.03 -3.90
N LEU A 86 9.33 -0.95 -3.78
CA LEU A 86 8.58 -0.63 -2.56
C LEU A 86 7.42 -1.61 -2.28
N SER A 87 6.95 -2.35 -3.29
CA SER A 87 5.82 -3.28 -3.14
C SER A 87 6.26 -4.72 -2.89
N ARG A 88 7.57 -4.99 -2.81
CA ARG A 88 8.09 -6.33 -2.58
C ARG A 88 8.40 -6.53 -1.10
N HIS A 89 8.01 -7.70 -0.59
CA HIS A 89 8.42 -8.13 0.75
C HIS A 89 9.83 -8.72 0.70
N ALA A 90 10.66 -8.34 1.66
CA ALA A 90 11.96 -8.97 1.85
C ALA A 90 11.78 -10.41 2.36
N SER A 91 12.74 -11.29 2.07
CA SER A 91 12.67 -12.69 2.49
C SER A 91 12.81 -12.89 3.99
N ASP A 92 13.41 -11.91 4.67
CA ASP A 92 13.66 -11.84 6.11
C ASP A 92 12.64 -10.96 6.86
N GLU A 93 11.53 -10.60 6.21
CA GLU A 93 10.46 -9.79 6.81
C GLU A 93 9.83 -10.45 8.04
N VAL A 94 9.50 -9.65 9.05
CA VAL A 94 8.81 -10.08 10.27
C VAL A 94 7.38 -9.55 10.27
N TYR A 95 6.42 -10.43 9.99
CA TYR A 95 5.02 -10.02 9.84
C TYR A 95 4.36 -9.73 11.21
N LEU A 96 3.31 -8.92 11.19
CA LEU A 96 2.53 -8.58 12.40
C LEU A 96 2.08 -9.85 13.12
N GLY A 97 2.46 -10.04 14.38
CA GLY A 97 2.18 -11.26 15.15
C GLY A 97 3.31 -12.30 15.12
N GLN A 98 4.43 -11.98 14.49
CA GLN A 98 5.71 -12.69 14.58
C GLN A 98 6.73 -11.83 15.33
N ARG A 99 7.79 -12.49 15.82
CA ARG A 99 9.01 -11.85 16.29
C ARG A 99 10.23 -12.61 15.79
N ASP A 100 11.31 -11.88 15.59
CA ASP A 100 12.63 -12.40 15.24
C ASP A 100 13.23 -13.28 16.36
N THR A 101 12.93 -12.94 17.62
CA THR A 101 13.40 -13.64 18.81
C THR A 101 12.23 -14.21 19.61
N PRO A 102 12.09 -15.55 19.74
CA PRO A 102 10.98 -16.18 20.46
C PRO A 102 10.89 -15.79 21.95
N GLU A 103 12.05 -15.64 22.60
CA GLU A 103 12.18 -15.38 24.04
C GLU A 103 12.53 -13.92 24.33
N TRP A 104 11.88 -12.99 23.62
CA TRP A 104 12.10 -11.54 23.79
C TRP A 104 11.80 -11.04 25.23
N THR A 105 11.15 -11.85 26.05
CA THR A 105 10.98 -11.64 27.49
C THR A 105 11.03 -12.97 28.24
N LYS A 106 11.48 -12.93 29.50
CA LYS A 106 11.46 -14.08 30.42
C LYS A 106 10.11 -14.26 31.12
N VAL A 107 9.20 -13.30 30.97
CA VAL A 107 7.88 -13.34 31.61
C VAL A 107 6.93 -14.14 30.74
N GLN A 108 6.29 -15.18 31.30
CA GLN A 108 5.41 -16.06 30.50
C GLN A 108 4.11 -15.41 30.06
N GLU A 109 3.52 -14.53 30.88
CA GLU A 109 2.22 -13.94 30.59
C GLU A 109 2.19 -13.15 29.25
N PRO A 110 3.16 -12.26 28.94
CA PRO A 110 3.24 -11.61 27.63
C PRO A 110 3.48 -12.57 26.46
N LEU A 111 4.24 -13.66 26.66
CA LEU A 111 4.48 -14.66 25.62
C LEU A 111 3.18 -15.37 25.22
N LEU A 112 2.40 -15.81 26.21
CA LEU A 112 1.09 -16.43 25.97
C LEU A 112 0.09 -15.45 25.37
N ALA A 113 0.12 -14.17 25.77
CA ALA A 113 -0.72 -13.14 25.16
C ALA A 113 -0.36 -12.90 23.69
N PHE A 114 0.94 -12.89 23.36
CA PHE A 114 1.42 -12.73 21.99
C PHE A 114 1.05 -13.93 21.11
N GLU A 115 1.14 -15.15 21.64
CA GLU A 115 0.69 -16.37 20.94
C GLU A 115 -0.81 -16.31 20.60
N ARG A 116 -1.65 -15.89 21.55
CA ARG A 116 -3.09 -15.70 21.31
C ARG A 116 -3.35 -14.65 20.23
N PHE A 117 -2.59 -13.56 20.23
CA PHE A 117 -2.70 -12.52 19.21
C PHE A 117 -2.36 -13.06 17.81
N GLY A 118 -1.27 -13.82 17.67
CA GLY A 118 -0.88 -14.45 16.41
C GLY A 118 -1.96 -15.39 15.85
N LYS A 119 -2.49 -16.30 16.70
CA LYS A 119 -3.57 -17.22 16.34
C LYS A 119 -4.83 -16.48 15.90
N LYS A 120 -5.27 -15.48 16.68
CA LYS A 120 -6.48 -14.71 16.36
C LYS A 120 -6.35 -13.97 15.03
N ARG A 121 -5.17 -13.43 14.72
CA ARG A 121 -4.89 -12.77 13.43
C ARG A 121 -5.05 -13.74 12.26
N GLU A 122 -4.50 -14.94 12.36
CA GLU A 122 -4.59 -15.97 11.31
C GLU A 122 -6.04 -16.36 11.05
N GLU A 123 -6.79 -16.69 12.12
CA GLU A 123 -8.21 -17.02 12.03
C GLU A 123 -9.03 -15.92 11.33
N GLU A 124 -8.78 -14.65 11.65
CA GLU A 124 -9.51 -13.54 11.03
C GLU A 124 -9.15 -13.30 9.57
N VAL A 125 -7.90 -13.48 9.19
CA VAL A 125 -7.46 -13.31 7.80
C VAL A 125 -7.98 -14.45 6.93
N GLU A 126 -7.86 -15.70 7.41
CA GLU A 126 -8.34 -16.87 6.69
C GLU A 126 -9.87 -16.87 6.57
N GLY A 127 -10.57 -16.57 7.67
CA GLY A 127 -12.05 -16.53 7.68
C GLY A 127 -12.67 -15.48 6.76
N LYS A 128 -11.94 -14.40 6.43
CA LYS A 128 -12.40 -13.35 5.50
C LYS A 128 -12.05 -13.61 4.04
N ASN A 129 -11.02 -14.44 3.78
CA ASN A 129 -10.63 -14.83 2.42
C ASN A 129 -11.45 -16.01 1.87
N VAL A 130 -12.34 -16.60 2.68
CA VAL A 130 -13.38 -17.53 2.22
C VAL A 130 -14.59 -16.71 1.76
N GLY A 131 -14.46 -16.04 0.62
CA GLY A 131 -15.56 -15.42 -0.13
C GLY A 131 -15.66 -16.06 -1.51
N ASP A 132 -16.79 -16.74 -1.76
CA ASP A 132 -17.35 -17.30 -2.99
C ASP A 132 -16.36 -17.91 -4.02
N LYS A 133 -16.08 -19.20 -3.85
CA LYS A 133 -15.86 -20.09 -5.00
C LYS A 133 -17.19 -20.54 -5.59
#